data_AF-Q2VZT6-F1
#
_entry.id   AF-Q2VZT6-F1
#
_cell.length_a   1.000
_cell.length_b   1.000
_cell.length_c   1.000
_cell.angle_alpha   90.00
_cell.angle_beta   90.00
_cell.angle_gamma   90.00
#
_symmetry.space_group_name_H-M   'P 1'
#
loop_
_entity.id
_entity.type
_entity.pdbx_description
1 polymer ?
#
loop_
_entity_poly.entity_id
_entity_poly.type
_entity_poly.pdbx_seq_one_letter_code
_entity_poly.pdbx_strand_id
1 'polypeptide(L)'
;MLLDMIPDMPDMIEECKMWAPKSYQEHFADSTFKDKLLAVEAYDRVPTKFRRPFEETINHLNTLILGGVAKLEEEIVNGADPALTTEHVKAISRAAQALMDCANAIIHGSNRAMAQVEIDGLLGGT
;
A
#
# COMPACT_ATOMS: atom_id res chain seq x y z
N MET A 1 0.21 11.00 0.83
CA MET A 1 1.31 10.01 0.98
C MET A 1 2.60 10.68 0.53
N LEU A 2 3.78 10.18 0.92
CA LEU A 2 5.06 10.78 0.49
C LEU A 2 5.20 10.80 -1.04
N LEU A 3 4.69 9.76 -1.71
CA LEU A 3 4.58 9.67 -3.18
C LEU A 3 3.95 10.90 -3.85
N ASP A 4 2.99 11.57 -3.19
CA ASP A 4 2.28 12.73 -3.77
C ASP A 4 3.19 13.96 -3.93
N MET A 5 4.37 13.96 -3.30
CA MET A 5 5.36 15.04 -3.43
C MET A 5 6.27 14.87 -4.65
N ILE A 6 6.36 13.68 -5.24
CA ILE A 6 7.27 13.36 -6.34
C ILE A 6 7.12 14.29 -7.55
N PRO A 7 5.90 14.67 -8.00
CA PRO A 7 5.75 15.56 -9.16
C PRO A 7 6.42 16.93 -8.99
N ASP A 8 6.38 17.47 -7.77
CA ASP A 8 6.99 18.76 -7.44
C ASP A 8 8.45 18.62 -6.99
N MET A 9 8.82 17.46 -6.43
CA MET A 9 10.12 17.16 -5.83
C MET A 9 10.56 15.72 -6.18
N PRO A 10 11.09 15.50 -7.41
CA PRO A 10 11.42 14.15 -7.90
C PRO A 10 12.43 13.39 -7.04
N ASP A 11 13.30 14.09 -6.30
CA ASP A 11 14.26 13.52 -5.36
C ASP A 11 13.61 12.78 -4.17
N MET A 12 12.33 13.03 -3.88
CA MET A 12 11.55 12.26 -2.91
C MET A 12 11.37 10.78 -3.29
N ILE A 13 11.70 10.39 -4.53
CA ILE A 13 11.72 8.99 -4.93
C ILE A 13 12.69 8.17 -4.07
N GLU A 14 13.83 8.74 -3.67
CA GLU A 14 14.82 8.05 -2.85
C GLU A 14 14.28 7.74 -1.45
N GLU A 15 13.54 8.68 -0.85
CA GLU A 15 12.87 8.46 0.44
C GLU A 15 11.76 7.41 0.32
N CYS A 16 11.03 7.38 -0.81
CA CYS A 16 10.03 6.35 -1.06
C CYS A 16 10.65 4.94 -1.20
N LYS A 17 11.86 4.84 -1.77
CA LYS A 17 12.61 3.57 -1.90
C LYS A 17 13.10 3.02 -0.57
N MET A 18 13.25 3.87 0.45
CA MET A 18 13.60 3.43 1.80
C MET A 18 12.43 2.78 2.53
N TRP A 19 11.20 2.94 2.04
CA TRP A 19 10.04 2.28 2.60
C TRP A 19 10.05 0.77 2.29
N ALA A 20 9.75 -0.04 3.31
CA ALA A 20 9.61 -1.48 3.18
C ALA A 20 8.33 -1.97 3.89
N PRO A 21 7.66 -2.98 3.33
CA PRO A 21 6.48 -3.56 3.95
C PRO A 21 6.84 -4.27 5.26
N LYS A 22 5.87 -4.28 6.19
CA LYS A 22 5.93 -5.05 7.44
C LYS A 22 4.68 -5.89 7.58
N SER A 23 4.81 -7.09 8.15
CA SER A 23 3.66 -7.87 8.61
C SER A 23 2.93 -7.13 9.72
N TYR A 24 1.67 -7.51 9.97
CA TYR A 24 0.89 -6.94 11.08
C TYR A 24 1.60 -7.10 12.43
N GLN A 25 2.25 -8.25 12.64
CA GLN A 25 2.95 -8.53 13.90
C GLN A 25 4.22 -7.70 14.05
N GLU A 26 5.03 -7.56 12.99
CA GLU A 26 6.20 -6.67 12.97
C GLU A 26 5.81 -5.21 13.19
N HIS A 27 4.72 -4.76 12.56
CA HIS A 27 4.20 -3.41 12.76
C HIS A 27 3.92 -3.13 14.24
N PHE A 28 3.22 -4.04 14.93
CA PHE A 28 2.94 -3.86 16.36
C PHE A 28 4.20 -4.00 17.23
N ALA A 29 5.08 -4.97 16.92
CA ALA A 29 6.32 -5.18 17.67
C ALA A 29 7.21 -3.92 17.70
N ASP A 30 7.30 -3.21 16.58
CA ASP A 30 8.08 -1.97 16.45
C ASP A 30 7.35 -0.73 16.98
N SER A 31 6.05 -0.81 17.25
CA SER A 31 5.25 0.31 17.73
C SER A 31 5.52 0.66 19.20
N THR A 32 5.11 1.87 19.60
CA THR A 32 5.06 2.34 20.99
C THR A 32 3.76 1.97 21.70
N PHE A 33 2.91 1.15 21.08
CA PHE A 33 1.63 0.74 21.64
C PHE A 33 1.85 -0.13 22.90
N LYS A 34 1.22 0.27 24.02
CA LYS A 34 1.44 -0.35 25.34
C LYS A 34 1.14 -1.85 25.35
N ASP A 35 0.10 -2.27 24.63
CA ASP A 35 -0.36 -3.65 24.60
C ASP A 35 0.06 -4.37 23.30
N LYS A 36 1.18 -3.97 22.68
CA LYS A 36 1.65 -4.54 21.41
C LYS A 36 1.84 -6.06 21.42
N LEU A 37 2.33 -6.62 22.52
CA LEU A 37 2.48 -8.07 22.65
C LEU A 37 1.12 -8.78 22.67
N LEU A 38 0.13 -8.18 23.34
CA LEU A 38 -1.24 -8.70 23.34
C LEU A 38 -1.87 -8.62 21.95
N ALA A 39 -1.64 -7.54 21.21
CA ALA A 39 -2.12 -7.41 19.83
C ALA A 39 -1.49 -8.46 18.89
N VAL A 40 -0.18 -8.70 19.00
CA VAL A 40 0.52 -9.76 18.26
C VAL A 40 -0.04 -11.15 18.58
N GLU A 41 -0.25 -11.45 19.87
CA GLU A 41 -0.76 -12.75 20.31
C GLU A 41 -2.25 -12.96 19.96
N ALA A 42 -3.04 -11.89 19.99
CA ALA A 42 -4.44 -11.92 19.58
C ALA A 42 -4.56 -12.16 18.07
N TYR A 43 -3.62 -11.63 17.27
CA TYR A 43 -3.64 -11.78 15.82
C TYR A 43 -3.56 -13.25 15.38
N ASP A 44 -2.78 -14.07 16.06
CA ASP A 44 -2.68 -15.52 15.78
C ASP A 44 -4.00 -16.27 15.98
N ARG A 45 -4.93 -15.70 16.76
CA ARG A 45 -6.24 -16.27 17.05
C ARG A 45 -7.35 -15.72 16.15
N VAL A 46 -7.04 -14.77 15.26
CA VAL A 46 -8.04 -14.19 14.35
C VAL A 46 -8.54 -15.29 13.40
N PRO A 47 -9.87 -15.48 13.25
CA PRO A 47 -10.40 -16.44 12.30
C PRO A 47 -9.89 -16.19 10.89
N THR A 48 -9.46 -17.25 10.20
CA THR A 48 -8.89 -17.18 8.84
C THR A 48 -9.76 -16.42 7.85
N LYS A 49 -11.10 -16.48 8.00
CA LYS A 49 -12.07 -15.75 7.16
C LYS A 49 -11.95 -14.21 7.22
N PHE A 50 -11.24 -13.68 8.21
CA PHE A 50 -10.93 -12.25 8.34
C PHE A 50 -9.44 -12.00 8.16
N ARG A 51 -8.59 -12.85 8.76
CA ARG A 51 -7.13 -12.71 8.66
C ARG A 51 -6.63 -12.79 7.22
N ARG A 52 -7.08 -13.81 6.46
CA ARG A 52 -6.59 -14.03 5.10
C ARG A 52 -6.97 -12.89 4.14
N PRO A 53 -8.25 -12.44 4.06
CA PRO A 53 -8.58 -11.28 3.24
C PRO A 53 -7.81 -10.01 3.61
N PHE A 54 -7.55 -9.80 4.91
CA PHE A 54 -6.74 -8.68 5.36
C PHE A 54 -5.30 -8.79 4.87
N GLU A 55 -4.63 -9.92 5.10
CA GLU A 55 -3.26 -10.16 4.64
C GLU A 55 -3.12 -10.06 3.12
N GLU A 56 -4.09 -10.60 2.36
CA GLU A 56 -4.16 -10.46 0.90
C GLU A 56 -4.27 -8.99 0.48
N THR A 57 -5.13 -8.21 1.13
CA THR A 57 -5.31 -6.77 0.85
C THR A 57 -4.04 -5.97 1.16
N ILE A 58 -3.36 -6.27 2.27
CA ILE A 58 -2.08 -5.64 2.62
C ILE A 58 -0.98 -6.04 1.63
N ASN A 59 -0.94 -7.30 1.18
CA ASN A 59 0.01 -7.75 0.16
C ASN A 59 -0.21 -7.06 -1.20
N HIS A 60 -1.46 -6.84 -1.60
CA HIS A 60 -1.79 -6.04 -2.78
C HIS A 60 -1.30 -4.59 -2.62
N LEU A 61 -1.50 -3.97 -1.45
CA LEU A 61 -1.00 -2.63 -1.17
C LEU A 61 0.53 -2.56 -1.24
N ASN A 62 1.20 -3.52 -0.63
CA ASN A 62 2.67 -3.60 -0.67
C ASN A 62 3.20 -3.74 -2.10
N THR A 63 2.58 -4.62 -2.89
CA THR A 63 2.96 -4.84 -4.29
C THR A 63 2.73 -3.59 -5.14
N LEU A 64 1.58 -2.94 -4.94
CA LEU A 64 1.24 -1.69 -5.62
C LEU A 64 2.27 -0.59 -5.33
N ILE A 65 2.64 -0.39 -4.06
CA ILE A 65 3.58 0.67 -3.68
C ILE A 65 4.98 0.36 -4.20
N LEU A 66 5.49 -0.85 -4.00
CA LEU A 66 6.83 -1.22 -4.46
C LEU A 66 6.95 -1.15 -5.99
N GLY A 67 5.96 -1.68 -6.71
CA GLY A 67 5.92 -1.60 -8.18
C GLY A 67 5.73 -0.18 -8.69
N GLY A 68 4.89 0.61 -8.01
CA GLY A 68 4.66 2.01 -8.32
C GLY A 68 5.91 2.86 -8.14
N VAL A 69 6.63 2.71 -7.02
CA VAL A 69 7.91 3.38 -6.77
C VAL A 69 8.94 3.02 -7.83
N ALA A 70 9.10 1.73 -8.15
CA ALA A 70 10.05 1.30 -9.19
C ALA A 70 9.73 1.90 -10.57
N LYS A 71 8.45 1.94 -10.95
CA LYS A 71 8.01 2.55 -12.22
C LYS A 71 8.23 4.07 -12.24
N LEU A 72 7.93 4.76 -11.13
CA LEU A 72 8.16 6.20 -11.02
C LEU A 72 9.65 6.55 -11.08
N GLU A 73 10.51 5.74 -10.45
CA GLU A 73 11.96 5.89 -10.57
C GLU A 73 12.42 5.77 -12.03
N GLU A 74 11.94 4.76 -12.76
CA GLU A 74 12.24 4.59 -14.18
C GLU A 74 11.80 5.81 -15.01
N GLU A 75 10.61 6.35 -14.75
CA GLU A 75 10.09 7.54 -15.42
C GLU A 75 10.95 8.78 -15.17
N ILE A 76 11.37 8.99 -13.91
CA ILE A 76 12.23 10.12 -13.53
C ILE A 76 13.60 10.00 -14.20
N VAL A 77 14.22 8.81 -14.16
CA VAL A 77 15.55 8.57 -14.75
C VAL A 77 15.53 8.73 -16.27
N ASN A 78 14.46 8.29 -16.93
CA ASN A 78 14.30 8.40 -18.38
C ASN A 78 13.83 9.80 -18.84
N GLY A 79 13.55 10.72 -17.90
CA GLY A 79 13.07 12.07 -18.23
C GLY A 79 11.69 12.05 -18.88
N ALA A 80 10.78 11.21 -18.39
CA ALA A 80 9.39 11.16 -18.85
C ALA A 80 8.68 12.53 -18.70
N ASP A 81 7.57 12.70 -19.42
CA ASP A 81 6.75 13.90 -19.30
C ASP A 81 6.27 14.07 -17.84
N PRO A 82 6.54 15.23 -17.19
CA PRO A 82 6.07 15.50 -15.82
C PRO A 82 4.55 15.33 -15.65
N ALA A 83 3.76 15.57 -16.71
CA ALA A 83 2.32 15.36 -16.68
C ALA A 83 1.97 13.87 -16.53
N LEU A 84 2.71 12.99 -17.20
CA LEU A 84 2.54 11.53 -17.11
C LEU A 84 2.93 11.02 -15.72
N THR A 85 4.09 11.46 -15.19
CA THR A 85 4.52 11.10 -13.83
C THR A 85 3.48 11.55 -12.80
N THR A 86 2.93 12.76 -12.95
CA THR A 86 1.86 13.27 -12.08
C THR A 86 0.61 12.39 -12.12
N GLU A 87 0.22 11.93 -13.31
CA GLU A 87 -0.94 11.06 -13.48
C GLU A 87 -0.71 9.70 -12.80
N HIS A 88 0.45 9.09 -12.99
CA HIS A 88 0.81 7.82 -12.38
C HIS A 88 0.89 7.91 -10.85
N VAL A 89 1.51 8.97 -10.30
CA VAL A 89 1.51 9.23 -8.85
C VAL A 89 0.08 9.27 -8.32
N LYS A 90 -0.81 10.03 -8.97
CA LYS A 90 -2.22 10.11 -8.55
C LYS A 90 -2.93 8.77 -8.67
N ALA A 91 -2.65 7.97 -9.69
CA ALA A 91 -3.24 6.64 -9.87
C ALA A 91 -2.81 5.69 -8.74
N ILE A 92 -1.51 5.64 -8.42
CA ILE A 92 -0.96 4.83 -7.33
C ILE A 92 -1.58 5.26 -6.00
N SER A 93 -1.61 6.57 -5.70
CA SER A 93 -2.19 7.09 -4.45
C SER A 93 -3.68 6.76 -4.30
N ARG A 94 -4.48 6.85 -5.38
CA ARG A 94 -5.90 6.45 -5.35
C ARG A 94 -6.07 4.95 -5.10
N ALA A 95 -5.32 4.12 -5.80
CA ALA A 95 -5.39 2.67 -5.62
C ALA A 95 -4.93 2.25 -4.22
N ALA A 96 -3.89 2.90 -3.69
CA ALA A 96 -3.42 2.68 -2.33
C ALA A 96 -4.50 3.04 -1.29
N GLN A 97 -5.17 4.18 -1.47
CA GLN A 97 -6.26 4.59 -0.59
C GLN A 97 -7.42 3.58 -0.60
N ALA A 98 -7.82 3.09 -1.79
CA ALA A 98 -8.88 2.08 -1.89
C ALA A 98 -8.52 0.76 -1.19
N LEU A 99 -7.26 0.32 -1.28
CA LEU A 99 -6.77 -0.86 -0.57
C LEU A 99 -6.74 -0.64 0.95
N MET A 100 -6.33 0.55 1.41
CA MET A 100 -6.40 0.92 2.84
C MET A 100 -7.84 0.91 3.36
N ASP A 101 -8.79 1.44 2.58
CA ASP A 101 -10.21 1.45 2.94
C ASP A 101 -10.79 0.02 2.99
N CYS A 102 -10.37 -0.85 2.07
CA CYS A 102 -10.73 -2.28 2.08
C CYS A 102 -10.20 -2.99 3.34
N ALA A 103 -8.94 -2.75 3.71
CA ALA A 103 -8.35 -3.30 4.93
C ALA A 103 -9.11 -2.83 6.18
N ASN A 104 -9.48 -1.55 6.25
CA ASN A 104 -10.32 -1.00 7.33
C ASN A 104 -11.70 -1.66 7.37
N ALA A 105 -12.34 -1.88 6.22
CA ALA A 105 -13.63 -2.57 6.18
C ALA A 105 -13.53 -4.02 6.69
N ILE A 106 -12.43 -4.72 6.44
CA ILE A 106 -12.19 -6.08 6.95
C ILE A 106 -12.02 -6.07 8.47
N ILE A 107 -11.29 -5.09 9.02
CA ILE A 107 -11.17 -4.89 10.47
C ILE A 107 -12.55 -4.68 11.12
N HIS A 108 -13.48 -4.03 10.42
CA HIS A 108 -14.86 -3.81 10.87
C HIS A 108 -15.85 -4.94 10.52
N GLY A 109 -15.38 -6.09 10.02
CA GLY A 109 -16.18 -7.30 9.85
C GLY A 109 -16.53 -7.68 8.40
N SER A 110 -16.00 -6.97 7.40
CA SER A 110 -16.01 -7.47 6.01
C SER A 110 -15.12 -8.71 5.87
N ASN A 111 -15.49 -9.64 4.98
CA ASN A 111 -14.74 -10.86 4.71
C ASN A 111 -14.24 -10.96 3.26
N ARG A 112 -14.27 -9.85 2.52
CA ARG A 112 -13.85 -9.77 1.11
C ARG A 112 -12.61 -8.91 0.96
N ALA A 113 -11.59 -9.45 0.30
CA ALA A 113 -10.44 -8.70 -0.20
C ALA A 113 -10.76 -8.08 -1.58
N MET A 114 -10.09 -6.98 -1.91
CA MET A 114 -10.18 -6.37 -3.24
C MET A 114 -9.44 -7.24 -4.26
N ALA A 115 -10.08 -7.56 -5.38
CA ALA A 115 -9.50 -8.39 -6.44
C ALA A 115 -8.55 -7.57 -7.33
N GLN A 116 -7.58 -8.24 -7.98
CA GLN A 116 -6.60 -7.60 -8.86
C GLN A 116 -7.28 -6.77 -9.98
N VAL A 117 -8.36 -7.28 -10.57
CA VAL A 117 -9.12 -6.56 -11.61
C VAL A 117 -9.69 -5.21 -11.12
N GLU A 118 -10.03 -5.12 -9.84
CA GLU A 118 -10.52 -3.88 -9.23
C GLU A 118 -9.37 -2.90 -9.02
N ILE A 119 -8.18 -3.40 -8.67
CA ILE A 119 -6.94 -2.61 -8.57
C ILE A 119 -6.57 -2.04 -9.95
N ASP A 120 -6.55 -2.89 -10.98
CA ASP A 120 -6.18 -2.50 -12.33
C ASP A 120 -7.13 -1.44 -12.90
N GLY A 121 -8.42 -1.54 -12.58
CA GLY A 121 -9.42 -0.51 -12.93
C GLY A 121 -9.13 0.85 -12.28
N LEU A 122 -8.62 0.87 -11.04
CA LEU A 122 -8.24 2.11 -10.35
C LEU A 122 -6.96 2.74 -10.90
N LEU A 123 -6.08 1.90 -11.45
CA LEU A 123 -4.85 2.33 -12.12
C LEU A 123 -5.09 2.80 -13.57
N GLY A 124 -6.35 2.77 -14.04
CA GLY A 124 -6.72 3.24 -15.38
C GLY A 124 -6.43 2.22 -16.48
N GLY A 125 -6.59 0.93 -16.20
CA GLY A 125 -6.31 -0.18 -17.13
C GLY A 125 -6.74 0.08 -18.59
N THR A 126 -5.82 -0.28 -19.49
CA THR A 126 -5.89 -0.27 -20.97
C THR A 126 -7.13 -0.93 -21.54
#